data_AF-A0A935E748-F1
#
_entry.id   AF-A0A935E748-F1
#
_cell.length_a   1.000
_cell.length_b   1.000
_cell.length_c   1.000
_cell.angle_alpha   90.00
_cell.angle_beta   90.00
_cell.angle_gamma   90.00
#
_symmetry.space_group_name_H-M   'P 1'
#
loop_
_entity.id
_entity.type
_entity.pdbx_description
1 polymer ?
#
loop_
_entity_poly.entity_id
_entity_poly.type
_entity_poly.pdbx_seq_one_letter_code
_entity_poly.pdbx_strand_id
1 'polypeptide(L)' 'MRTTIDLPQDLHDLARQLAHDSRRSMSDVIEQLIRLGLTDGSGPPRRGTRGLPQITVGRSVTAEDVRSLDDE' A
#
# COMPACT_ATOMS: atom_id res chain seq x y z
N MET A 1 7.82 -15.53 11.64
CA MET A 1 7.20 -16.87 11.45
C MET A 1 7.10 -17.17 9.97
N ARG A 2 7.12 -18.44 9.55
CA ARG A 2 6.90 -18.83 8.16
C ARG A 2 5.43 -19.24 7.99
N THR A 3 4.74 -18.57 7.08
CA THR A 3 3.32 -18.80 6.80
C THR A 3 3.18 -19.23 5.35
N THR A 4 2.34 -20.22 5.09
CA THR A 4 1.98 -20.62 3.73
C THR A 4 0.59 -20.06 3.44
N ILE A 5 0.45 -19.35 2.33
CA ILE A 5 -0.80 -18.73 1.89
C ILE A 5 -1.06 -19.11 0.45
N ASP A 6 -2.32 -19.39 0.11
CA ASP A 6 -2.73 -19.57 -1.27
C ASP A 6 -2.96 -18.19 -1.90
N LEU A 7 -2.21 -17.88 -2.97
CA LEU A 7 -2.44 -16.69 -3.77
C LEU A 7 -3.16 -17.05 -5.08
N PRO A 8 -4.20 -16.30 -5.46
CA PRO A 8 -4.67 -16.24 -6.83
C PRO A 8 -3.53 -16.03 -7.82
N GLN A 9 -3.61 -16.69 -8.99
CA GLN A 9 -2.54 -16.71 -9.99
C GLN A 9 -2.13 -15.30 -10.45
N ASP A 10 -3.10 -14.42 -10.66
CA ASP A 10 -2.90 -13.03 -11.04
C ASP A 10 -2.10 -12.24 -10.00
N LEU A 11 -2.38 -12.44 -8.71
CA LEU A 11 -1.63 -11.80 -7.63
C LEU A 11 -0.22 -12.37 -7.49
N HIS A 12 -0.06 -13.67 -7.69
CA HIS A 12 1.25 -14.31 -7.72
C HIS A 12 2.12 -13.73 -8.84
N ASP A 13 1.57 -13.59 -10.05
CA ASP A 13 2.30 -13.06 -11.21
C ASP A 13 2.68 -11.59 -11.02
N LEU A 14 1.78 -10.77 -10.46
CA LEU A 14 2.05 -9.39 -10.10
C LEU A 14 3.17 -9.28 -9.05
N ALA A 15 3.10 -10.08 -7.98
CA ALA A 15 4.12 -10.09 -6.93
C ALA A 15 5.49 -10.55 -7.47
N ARG A 16 5.51 -11.53 -8.38
CA ARG A 16 6.73 -11.97 -9.06
C ARG A 16 7.33 -10.87 -9.94
N GLN A 17 6.50 -10.17 -10.72
CA GLN A 17 6.95 -9.06 -11.55
C GLN A 17 7.52 -7.93 -10.70
N LEU A 18 6.82 -7.53 -9.63
CA LEU A 18 7.28 -6.48 -8.73
C LEU A 18 8.60 -6.85 -8.03
N ALA A 19 8.76 -8.12 -7.62
CA ALA A 19 10.01 -8.61 -7.07
C ALA A 19 11.16 -8.55 -8.08
N HIS A 20 10.89 -8.88 -9.34
CA HIS A 20 11.87 -8.77 -10.42
C HIS A 20 12.29 -7.32 -10.66
N ASP A 21 11.32 -6.42 -10.84
CA ASP A 21 11.56 -5.01 -11.18
C ASP A 21 12.26 -4.27 -10.03
N SER A 22 11.93 -4.60 -8.78
CA SER A 22 12.58 -4.03 -7.60
C SER A 22 13.88 -4.72 -7.20
N ARG A 23 14.27 -5.83 -7.86
CA ARG A 23 15.40 -6.70 -7.51
C ARG A 23 15.37 -7.18 -6.05
N ARG A 24 14.18 -7.51 -5.55
CA ARG A 24 13.96 -7.98 -4.18
C ARG A 24 13.41 -9.40 -4.18
N SER A 25 13.48 -10.07 -3.03
CA SER A 25 12.84 -11.37 -2.90
C SER A 25 11.31 -11.22 -2.93
N MET A 26 10.62 -12.24 -3.43
CA MET A 26 9.16 -12.25 -3.46
C MET A 26 8.56 -12.20 -2.05
N SER A 27 9.21 -12.84 -1.07
CA SER A 27 8.80 -12.78 0.33
C SER A 27 8.85 -11.36 0.91
N ASP A 28 9.91 -10.60 0.61
CA ASP A 28 10.05 -9.22 1.11
C ASP A 28 9.00 -8.30 0.49
N VAL A 29 8.69 -8.49 -0.79
CA VAL A 29 7.64 -7.75 -1.49
C VAL A 29 6.27 -8.07 -0.89
N ILE A 30 5.96 -9.35 -0.71
CA ILE A 30 4.70 -9.78 -0.10
C ILE A 30 4.57 -9.24 1.33
N GLU A 31 5.63 -9.29 2.13
CA GLU A 31 5.61 -8.71 3.49
C GLU A 31 5.27 -7.23 3.46
N GLN A 32 5.90 -6.46 2.57
CA GLN A 32 5.61 -5.03 2.45
C GLN A 32 4.19 -4.75 1.98
N LEU A 33 3.68 -5.50 1.00
CA LEU A 33 2.31 -5.34 0.53
C LEU A 33 1.29 -5.66 1.63
N ILE A 34 1.50 -6.75 2.38
CA ILE A 34 0.66 -7.10 3.52
C ILE A 34 0.71 -6.01 4.58
N ARG A 35 1.92 -5.53 4.93
CA ARG A 35 2.08 -4.44 5.90
C ARG A 35 1.36 -3.18 5.44
N LEU A 36 1.52 -2.79 4.18
CA LEU A 36 0.85 -1.62 3.60
C LEU A 36 -0.68 -1.77 3.69
N GLY A 37 -1.23 -2.91 3.27
CA GLY A 37 -2.67 -3.16 3.33
C GLY A 37 -3.24 -3.23 4.75
N LEU A 38 -2.45 -3.71 5.73
CA LEU A 38 -2.86 -3.75 7.14
C LEU A 38 -2.69 -2.40 7.85
N THR A 39 -1.67 -1.63 7.51
CA THR A 39 -1.38 -0.32 8.11
C THR A 39 -2.29 0.76 7.57
N ASP A 40 -2.72 0.67 6.31
CA ASP A 40 -3.62 1.67 5.72
C ASP A 40 -4.98 1.74 6.44
N GLY A 41 -5.33 0.74 7.26
CA GLY A 41 -6.45 0.79 8.21
C GLY A 41 -7.82 1.02 7.57
N SER A 42 -7.86 1.15 6.25
CA SER A 42 -9.03 1.39 5.45
C SER A 42 -9.81 0.10 5.40
N GLY A 43 -10.66 -0.11 6.41
CA GLY A 43 -11.88 -0.87 6.22
C GLY A 43 -12.58 -0.45 4.91
N PRO A 44 -13.55 -1.23 4.41
CA PRO A 44 -14.20 -0.96 3.13
C PRO A 44 -14.54 0.53 2.98
N PRO A 45 -14.20 1.16 1.83
CA PRO A 45 -14.30 2.61 1.67
C PRO A 45 -15.69 3.05 2.09
N ARG A 46 -15.75 4.05 2.99
CA ARG A 46 -17.02 4.57 3.48
C ARG A 46 -17.84 4.98 2.26
N ARG A 47 -19.02 4.40 2.07
CA ARG A 47 -19.90 4.80 0.98
C ARG A 47 -20.70 6.01 1.43
N GLY A 48 -20.72 7.04 0.61
CA GLY A 48 -21.62 8.18 0.80
C GLY A 48 -23.08 7.75 0.62
N THR A 49 -24.02 8.63 0.96
CA THR A 49 -25.47 8.38 0.89
C THR A 49 -25.98 8.01 -0.50
N ARG A 50 -25.21 8.29 -1.56
CA ARG A 50 -25.52 7.95 -2.96
C ARG A 50 -24.77 6.71 -3.48
N GLY A 51 -24.14 5.93 -2.60
CA GLY A 51 -23.41 4.70 -2.95
C GLY A 51 -22.02 4.90 -3.53
N LEU A 52 -21.59 6.14 -3.74
CA LEU A 52 -20.25 6.49 -4.21
C LEU A 52 -19.21 6.34 -3.08
N PRO A 53 -17.96 5.93 -3.39
CA PRO A 53 -16.89 5.89 -2.39
C PRO A 53 -16.56 7.29 -1.88
N GLN A 54 -16.52 7.45 -0.57
CA GLN A 54 -16.06 8.66 0.10
C GLN A 54 -14.53 8.61 0.18
N ILE A 55 -13.88 9.53 -0.52
CA ILE A 55 -12.42 9.66 -0.54
C ILE A 55 -12.05 10.86 0.33
N THR A 56 -11.18 10.65 1.31
CA THR A 56 -10.57 11.75 2.06
C THR A 56 -9.24 12.06 1.42
N VAL A 57 -9.13 13.22 0.79
CA VAL A 57 -7.84 13.75 0.33
C VAL A 57 -7.13 14.27 1.59
N GLY A 58 -5.89 13.84 1.83
CA GLY A 58 -5.10 14.27 2.98
C GLY A 58 -4.83 15.78 3.01
N ARG A 59 -4.01 16.24 3.96
CA ARG A 59 -3.61 17.66 4.02
C ARG A 59 -2.81 18.03 2.76
N SER A 60 -3.08 19.19 2.20
CA SER A 60 -2.26 19.78 1.14
C SER A 60 -0.83 20.01 1.63
N VAL A 61 0.16 19.44 0.95
CA VAL A 61 1.57 19.66 1.24
C VAL A 61 2.02 20.98 0.60
N THR A 62 2.60 21.87 1.41
CA THR A 62 3.11 23.19 1.00
C THR A 62 4.63 23.20 0.85
N ALA A 63 5.17 24.23 0.22
CA ALA A 63 6.63 24.40 0.12
C ALA A 63 7.31 24.58 1.49
N GLU A 64 6.58 25.09 2.48
CA GLU A 64 7.04 25.20 3.87
C GLU A 64 7.19 23.82 4.51
N ASP A 65 6.19 22.94 4.35
CA ASP A 65 6.23 21.56 4.87
C ASP A 65 7.42 20.75 4.31
N VAL A 66 7.82 21.04 3.07
CA VAL A 66 9.00 20.41 2.44
C VAL A 66 10.30 20.97 3.02
N ARG A 67 10.39 22.29 3.23
CA ARG A 67 11.59 22.93 3.79
C ARG A 67 11.86 22.48 5.22
N SER A 68 10.82 22.28 6.04
CA SER A 68 10.97 21.83 7.42
C SER A 68 11.52 20.40 7.58
N LEU A 69 11.42 19.55 6.55
CA LEU A 69 11.94 18.17 6.58
C LEU A 69 13.45 18.06 6.31
N ASP A 70 14.06 19.09 5.72
CA ASP A 70 15.49 19.10 5.34
C ASP A 70 16.39 19.67 6.47
N ASP A 71 15.78 20.27 7.49
CA ASP A 71 16.44 20.89 8.65
C ASP A 71 16.57 19.93 9.88
N GLU A 72 16.10 18.68 9.78
CA GLU A 72 16.28 17.58 10.76
C GLU A 72 17.28 16.51 10.27
#